data_AF-A0A944F6T3-F1
#
_entry.id   AF-A0A944F6T3-F1
#
_cell.length_a   1.000
_cell.length_b   1.000
_cell.length_c   1.000
_cell.angle_alpha   90.00
_cell.angle_beta   90.00
_cell.angle_gamma   90.00
#
_symmetry.space_group_name_H-M   'P 1'
#
loop_
_entity.id
_entity.type
_entity.pdbx_description
1 polymer ?
#
loop_
_entity_poly.entity_id
_entity_poly.type
_entity_poly.pdbx_seq_one_letter_code
_entity_poly.pdbx_strand_id
1 'polypeptide(L)'
;MKSEHRTVRLLPWAGPEGKPCYVLGDGTGYVSRFADNTESVQLGMAGDLLSHAADLLADGRATSRQLHYLASRLTESLRDVKRVAESRGGLLSQLMPDEDGGPEAERGHGDS
;
A
#
# COMPACT_ATOMS: atom_id res chain seq x y z
N MET A 1 18.28 7.92 -24.90
CA MET A 1 18.54 6.94 -23.82
C MET A 1 17.23 6.70 -23.10
N LYS A 2 16.76 5.45 -22.97
CA LYS A 2 15.57 5.18 -22.14
C LYS A 2 16.01 5.34 -20.69
N SER A 3 15.46 6.31 -19.98
CA SER A 3 15.65 6.40 -18.54
C SER A 3 15.09 5.12 -17.93
N GLU A 4 15.95 4.26 -17.41
CA GLU A 4 15.54 3.09 -16.64
C GLU A 4 15.03 3.59 -15.28
N HIS A 5 13.72 3.84 -15.17
CA HIS A 5 13.09 4.14 -13.89
C HIS A 5 13.04 2.86 -13.06
N ARG A 6 13.99 2.72 -12.14
CA ARG A 6 14.07 1.60 -11.22
C ARG A 6 13.23 1.94 -9.98
N THR A 7 12.09 1.27 -9.86
CA THR A 7 11.14 1.42 -8.75
C THR A 7 11.45 0.41 -7.64
N VAL A 8 11.23 0.83 -6.39
CA VAL A 8 11.29 -0.01 -5.20
C VAL A 8 9.88 -0.14 -4.64
N ARG A 9 9.29 -1.32 -4.71
CA ARG A 9 7.92 -1.56 -4.24
C ARG A 9 7.93 -2.48 -3.02
N LEU A 10 7.25 -2.05 -1.95
CA LEU A 10 6.91 -2.92 -0.82
C LEU A 10 5.87 -3.96 -1.26
N LEU A 11 6.04 -5.21 -0.88
CA LEU A 11 5.11 -6.29 -1.21
C LEU A 11 3.98 -6.41 -0.16
N PRO A 12 2.76 -6.82 -0.57
CA PRO A 12 1.60 -6.94 0.32
C PRO A 12 1.67 -8.17 1.24
N TRP A 13 2.69 -9.01 1.11
CA TRP A 13 3.03 -10.09 2.03
C TRP A 13 4.33 -9.78 2.76
N ALA A 14 4.46 -10.36 3.96
CA ALA A 14 5.71 -10.36 4.69
C ALA A 14 6.64 -11.47 4.20
N GLY A 15 7.94 -11.25 4.38
CA GLY A 15 8.96 -12.27 4.22
C GLY A 15 9.10 -13.16 5.44
N PRO A 16 10.17 -13.97 5.47
CA PRO A 16 10.53 -14.74 6.65
C PRO A 16 10.52 -13.88 7.91
N GLU A 17 10.03 -14.44 9.01
CA GLU A 17 9.95 -13.77 10.32
C GLU A 17 9.09 -12.49 10.33
N GLY A 18 8.19 -12.31 9.35
CA GLY A 18 7.29 -11.15 9.31
C GLY A 18 7.95 -9.86 8.81
N LYS A 19 9.19 -9.95 8.28
CA LYS A 19 9.94 -8.78 7.80
C LYS A 19 9.31 -8.20 6.52
N PRO A 20 9.35 -6.87 6.31
CA PRO A 20 8.93 -6.28 5.04
C PRO A 20 9.74 -6.85 3.85
N CYS A 21 9.07 -7.12 2.73
CA CYS A 21 9.71 -7.56 1.49
C CYS A 21 9.55 -6.53 0.39
N TYR A 22 10.56 -6.39 -0.46
CA TYR A 22 10.57 -5.41 -1.54
C TYR A 22 10.92 -6.07 -2.87
N VAL A 23 10.39 -5.51 -3.96
CA VAL A 23 10.82 -5.83 -5.33
C VAL A 23 11.45 -4.59 -5.97
N LEU A 24 12.55 -4.79 -6.67
CA LEU A 24 13.25 -3.78 -7.46
C LEU A 24 12.99 -4.07 -8.95
N GLY A 25 12.46 -3.10 -9.69
CA GLY A 25 12.18 -3.27 -11.12
C GLY A 25 11.47 -2.09 -11.75
N ASP A 26 10.90 -2.26 -12.93
CA ASP A 26 10.13 -1.22 -13.65
C ASP A 26 8.66 -1.14 -13.22
N GLY A 27 8.26 -1.90 -12.19
CA GLY A 27 6.88 -1.96 -11.71
C GLY A 27 5.94 -2.85 -12.53
N THR A 28 6.37 -3.40 -13.67
CA THR A 28 5.51 -4.17 -14.59
C THR A 28 5.82 -5.68 -14.61
N GLY A 29 6.90 -6.09 -13.95
CA GLY A 29 7.34 -7.47 -13.84
C GLY A 29 6.31 -8.42 -13.19
N TYR A 30 6.55 -9.72 -13.32
CA TYR A 30 5.66 -10.78 -12.79
C TYR A 30 5.34 -10.61 -11.30
N VAL A 31 6.34 -10.28 -10.48
CA VAL A 31 6.17 -10.09 -9.03
C VAL A 31 5.26 -8.89 -8.73
N SER A 32 5.38 -7.80 -9.48
CA SER A 32 4.50 -6.64 -9.32
C SER A 32 3.05 -6.96 -9.65
N ARG A 33 2.81 -7.69 -10.75
CA ARG A 33 1.45 -8.17 -11.10
C ARG A 33 0.89 -9.14 -10.07
N PHE A 34 1.73 -10.01 -9.51
CA PHE A 34 1.32 -10.88 -8.42
C PHE A 34 0.98 -10.09 -7.15
N ALA A 35 1.75 -9.04 -6.84
CA ALA A 35 1.42 -8.09 -5.76
C ALA A 35 0.06 -7.42 -6.00
N ASP A 36 -0.22 -6.91 -7.19
CA ASP A 36 -1.51 -6.30 -7.53
C ASP A 36 -2.69 -7.26 -7.31
N ASN A 37 -2.52 -8.53 -7.73
CA ASN A 37 -3.55 -9.55 -7.51
C ASN A 37 -3.76 -9.85 -6.02
N THR A 38 -2.68 -10.01 -5.25
CA THR A 38 -2.79 -10.23 -3.80
C THR A 38 -3.46 -9.06 -3.09
N GLU A 39 -3.10 -7.82 -3.44
CA GLU A 39 -3.77 -6.63 -2.92
C GLU A 39 -5.26 -6.62 -3.23
N SER A 40 -5.64 -6.95 -4.47
CA SER A 40 -7.04 -7.02 -4.88
C SER A 40 -7.82 -8.05 -4.05
N VAL A 41 -7.24 -9.22 -3.80
CA VAL A 41 -7.86 -10.26 -2.98
C VAL A 41 -7.99 -9.81 -1.52
N GLN A 42 -6.93 -9.22 -0.94
CA GLN A 42 -6.95 -8.70 0.44
C GLN A 42 -8.02 -7.62 0.61
N LEU A 43 -8.12 -6.67 -0.33
CA LEU A 43 -9.13 -5.61 -0.31
C LEU A 43 -10.55 -6.16 -0.48
N GLY A 44 -10.75 -7.16 -1.34
CA GLY A 44 -12.04 -7.85 -1.48
C GLY A 44 -12.48 -8.51 -0.18
N MET A 45 -11.59 -9.30 0.45
CA MET A 45 -11.87 -9.93 1.74
C MET A 45 -12.15 -8.91 2.86
N ALA A 46 -11.46 -7.75 2.85
CA ALA A 46 -11.74 -6.66 3.77
C ALA A 46 -13.16 -6.10 3.56
N GLY A 47 -13.59 -5.93 2.31
CA GLY A 47 -14.95 -5.51 1.97
C GLY A 47 -16.02 -6.50 2.44
N ASP A 48 -15.78 -7.79 2.24
CA ASP A 48 -16.69 -8.85 2.72
C ASP A 48 -16.80 -8.84 4.26
N LEU A 49 -15.66 -8.69 4.95
CA LEU A 49 -15.63 -8.61 6.42
C LEU A 49 -16.36 -7.35 6.94
N LEU A 50 -16.20 -6.21 6.28
CA LEU A 50 -16.91 -4.98 6.63
C LEU A 50 -18.43 -5.13 6.44
N SER A 51 -18.86 -5.81 5.37
CA SER A 51 -20.28 -6.10 5.14
C SER A 51 -20.85 -6.98 6.25
N HIS A 52 -20.13 -8.06 6.60
CA HIS A 52 -20.52 -8.92 7.72
C HIS A 52 -20.53 -8.18 9.07
N ALA A 53 -19.57 -7.28 9.29
CA ALA A 53 -19.52 -6.44 10.48
C ALA A 53 -20.76 -5.56 10.61
N ALA A 54 -21.18 -4.92 9.50
CA ALA A 54 -22.36 -4.07 9.45
C ALA A 54 -23.63 -4.87 9.78
N ASP A 55 -23.81 -6.04 9.19
CA ASP A 55 -24.96 -6.91 9.45
C ASP A 55 -25.03 -7.35 10.92
N LEU A 56 -23.90 -7.78 11.49
CA LEU A 56 -23.84 -8.23 12.88
C LEU A 56 -24.13 -7.09 13.87
N LEU A 57 -23.64 -5.89 13.60
CA LEU A 57 -23.89 -4.70 14.42
C LEU A 57 -25.34 -4.24 14.32
N ALA A 58 -25.97 -4.36 13.14
CA ALA A 58 -27.36 -4.01 12.93
C ALA A 58 -28.35 -4.96 13.63
N ASP A 59 -28.02 -6.25 13.77
CA ASP A 59 -28.87 -7.23 14.47
C ASP A 59 -29.05 -6.93 15.97
N GLY A 60 -28.13 -6.18 16.59
CA GLY A 60 -28.23 -5.72 17.98
C GLY A 60 -28.20 -6.82 19.05
N ARG A 61 -28.12 -8.10 18.66
CA ARG A 61 -28.08 -9.28 19.54
C ARG A 61 -26.69 -9.94 19.59
N ALA A 62 -25.69 -9.28 19.03
CA ALA A 62 -24.32 -9.78 19.03
C ALA A 62 -23.78 -9.94 20.46
N THR A 63 -23.29 -11.13 20.76
CA THR A 63 -22.66 -11.43 22.06
C THR A 63 -21.28 -10.78 22.16
N SER A 64 -20.81 -10.54 23.39
CA SER A 64 -19.45 -10.01 23.63
C SER A 64 -18.36 -10.86 22.97
N ARG A 65 -18.55 -12.18 22.89
CA ARG A 65 -17.61 -13.10 22.21
C ARG A 65 -17.59 -12.87 20.70
N GLN A 66 -18.75 -12.69 20.07
CA GLN A 66 -18.85 -12.38 18.65
C GLN A 66 -18.23 -11.01 18.34
N LEU A 67 -18.47 -10.01 19.18
CA LEU A 67 -17.87 -8.68 19.04
C LEU A 67 -16.34 -8.72 19.19
N HIS A 68 -15.81 -9.47 20.16
CA HIS A 68 -14.37 -9.62 20.34
C HIS A 68 -13.72 -10.33 19.14
N TYR A 69 -14.35 -11.39 18.64
CA TYR A 69 -13.92 -12.07 17.43
C TYR A 69 -13.92 -11.12 16.23
N LEU A 70 -15.02 -10.39 16.01
CA LEU A 70 -15.14 -9.42 14.92
C LEU A 70 -14.06 -8.33 15.01
N ALA A 71 -13.84 -7.76 16.19
CA ALA A 71 -12.79 -6.77 16.42
C ALA A 71 -11.38 -7.30 16.10
N SER A 72 -11.11 -8.57 16.44
CA SER A 72 -9.84 -9.23 16.13
C SER A 72 -9.64 -9.37 14.62
N ARG A 73 -10.68 -9.84 13.91
CA ARG A 73 -10.68 -9.98 12.44
C ARG A 73 -10.54 -8.63 11.73
N LEU A 74 -11.23 -7.61 12.20
CA LEU A 74 -11.10 -6.25 11.66
C LEU A 74 -9.69 -5.69 11.88
N THR A 75 -9.08 -5.97 13.05
CA THR A 75 -7.71 -5.55 13.33
C THR A 75 -6.69 -6.22 12.40
N GLU A 76 -6.86 -7.52 12.14
CA GLU A 76 -6.05 -8.25 11.15
C GLU A 76 -6.21 -7.63 9.75
N SER A 77 -7.44 -7.46 9.29
CA SER A 77 -7.75 -6.91 7.98
C SER A 77 -7.22 -5.47 7.80
N LEU A 78 -7.32 -4.63 8.83
CA LEU A 78 -6.78 -3.26 8.80
C LEU A 78 -5.26 -3.22 8.67
N ARG A 79 -4.53 -4.18 9.26
CA ARG A 79 -3.08 -4.28 9.07
C ARG A 79 -2.73 -4.61 7.62
N ASP A 80 -3.49 -5.49 6.99
CA ASP A 80 -3.30 -5.86 5.60
C ASP A 80 -3.62 -4.66 4.68
N VAL A 81 -4.77 -4.01 4.88
CA VAL A 81 -5.16 -2.79 4.14
C VAL A 81 -4.13 -1.68 4.28
N LYS A 82 -3.60 -1.46 5.49
CA LYS A 82 -2.53 -0.48 5.72
C LYS A 82 -1.29 -0.81 4.89
N ARG A 83 -0.89 -2.08 4.83
CA ARG A 83 0.27 -2.52 4.04
C ARG A 83 0.05 -2.31 2.54
N VAL A 84 -1.16 -2.58 2.03
CA VAL A 84 -1.53 -2.28 0.63
C VAL A 84 -1.41 -0.79 0.34
N ALA A 85 -1.92 0.06 1.24
CA ALA A 85 -1.82 1.52 1.10
C ALA A 85 -0.36 2.00 1.07
N GLU A 86 0.51 1.46 1.93
CA GLU A 86 1.94 1.76 1.94
C GLU A 86 2.66 1.29 0.67
N SER A 87 2.30 0.10 0.15
CA SER A 87 2.83 -0.41 -1.12
C SER A 87 2.52 0.53 -2.29
N ARG A 88 1.26 0.95 -2.42
CA ARG A 88 0.80 1.83 -3.50
C ARG A 88 1.30 3.26 -3.34
N GLY A 89 1.35 3.77 -2.11
CA GLY A 89 1.88 5.11 -1.83
C GLY A 89 3.33 5.27 -2.25
N GLY A 90 4.18 4.27 -1.95
CA GLY A 90 5.58 4.27 -2.40
C GLY A 90 5.74 4.28 -3.92
N LEU A 91 4.85 3.58 -4.64
CA LEU A 91 4.84 3.61 -6.11
C LEU A 91 4.43 4.99 -6.65
N LEU A 92 3.41 5.62 -6.07
CA LEU A 92 2.95 6.95 -6.49
C LEU A 92 4.05 8.02 -6.33
N SER A 93 4.73 8.04 -5.18
CA SER A 93 5.85 8.96 -4.94
C SER A 93 7.03 8.76 -5.90
N GLN A 94 7.21 7.56 -6.45
CA GLN A 94 8.28 7.28 -7.42
C GLN A 94 7.90 7.65 -8.86
N LEU A 95 6.61 7.59 -9.20
CA LEU A 95 6.08 7.99 -10.51
C LEU A 95 5.91 9.50 -10.63
N MET A 96 5.71 10.19 -9.50
CA MET A 96 5.57 11.63 -9.41
C MET A 96 6.59 12.17 -8.41
N PRO A 97 7.89 12.21 -8.77
CA PRO A 97 8.88 12.91 -7.95
C PRO A 97 8.43 14.38 -7.83
N ASP A 98 8.55 14.94 -6.63
CA ASP A 98 8.08 16.31 -6.33
C ASP A 98 8.56 17.28 -7.43
N GLU A 99 7.63 17.98 -8.08
CA GLU A 99 7.94 19.05 -9.04
C GLU A 99 8.40 20.31 -8.29
N ASP A 100 9.46 20.20 -7.49
CA ASP A 100 10.10 21.33 -6.82
C ASP A 100 11.58 21.40 -7.20
N GLY A 101 11.79 21.84 -8.44
CA GLY A 101 13.08 22.18 -9.01
C GLY A 101 12.92 23.37 -9.93
N GLY A 102 12.39 24.48 -9.39
CA GLY A 102 12.39 25.77 -10.09
C GLY A 102 13.82 26.14 -10.51
N PRO A 103 14.03 26.73 -11.71
CA PRO A 103 15.35 26.93 -12.26
C PRO A 103 16.22 27.76 -11.32
N GLU A 104 17.40 27.24 -11.00
CA GLU A 104 18.49 27.99 -10.38
C GLU A 104 18.68 29.27 -11.20
N ALA A 105 18.29 30.40 -10.61
CA ALA A 105 18.64 31.68 -11.16
C ALA A 105 20.16 31.78 -11.13
N GLU A 106 20.78 31.59 -12.30
CA GLU A 106 22.13 32.05 -12.57
C GLU A 106 22.23 33.51 -12.14
N ARG A 107 22.70 33.74 -10.92
CA ARG A 107 23.23 35.04 -10.53
C ARG A 107 24.58 35.13 -11.20
N GLY A 108 24.54 35.73 -12.39
CA GLY A 108 25.67 36.00 -13.23
C GLY A 108 26.86 36.54 -12.44
N HIS A 109 27.99 35.93 -12.74
CA HIS A 109 29.29 36.54 -12.77
C HIS A 109 29.20 37.97 -13.35
N GLY A 110 29.34 38.98 -12.49
CA GLY A 110 29.52 40.36 -12.85
C GLY A 110 30.87 40.83 -12.31
N ASP A 111 31.88 40.70 -13.16
CA ASP A 111 33.18 41.34 -13.04
C ASP A 111 33.04 42.86 -13.14
N SER A 112 33.52 43.59 -12.11
CA SER A 112 34.12 44.95 -12.15
C SER A 112 34.15 45.58 -10.76
#